data_AF-A0A2N3AJM9-F1
#
_entry.id   AF-A0A2N3AJM9-F1
#
_cell.length_a   1.000
_cell.length_b   1.000
_cell.length_c   1.000
_cell.angle_alpha   90.00
_cell.angle_beta   90.00
_cell.angle_gamma   90.00
#
_symmetry.space_group_name_H-M   'P 1'
#
loop_
_entity.id
_entity.type
_entity.pdbx_description
1 polymer ?
#
loop_
_entity_poly.entity_id
_entity_poly.type
_entity_poly.pdbx_seq_one_letter_code
_entity_poly.pdbx_strand_id
1 'polypeptide(L)' 'MHLEDKSLHEFGDRVIKMEERGTFLHFPTREEVISSLEEAGFRLIEGILRSELCEESEEVKKFSTDCVLWLVQKP' A
#
# COMPACT_ATOMS: atom_id res chain seq x y z
N MET A 1 -21.47 1.83 6.06
CA MET A 1 -21.45 0.60 6.86
C MET A 1 -20.69 -0.43 6.03
N HIS A 2 -19.38 -0.51 6.22
CA HIS A 2 -18.50 -1.37 5.42
C HIS A 2 -18.62 -2.80 5.95
N LEU A 3 -19.07 -3.73 5.10
CA LEU A 3 -19.15 -5.14 5.45
C LEU A 3 -17.73 -5.72 5.39
N GLU A 4 -17.20 -6.09 6.55
CA GLU A 4 -15.95 -6.85 6.70
C GLU A 4 -16.19 -8.31 6.30
N ASP A 5 -15.43 -8.81 5.34
CA ASP A 5 -15.43 -10.23 4.97
C ASP A 5 -14.57 -11.01 5.97
N LYS A 6 -15.21 -11.84 6.79
CA LYS A 6 -14.57 -12.63 7.85
C LYS A 6 -13.59 -13.70 7.35
N SER A 7 -13.51 -13.91 6.03
CA SER A 7 -12.48 -14.77 5.43
C SER A 7 -11.13 -14.07 5.27
N LEU A 8 -11.08 -12.74 5.38
CA LEU A 8 -9.84 -11.97 5.44
C LEU A 8 -9.32 -12.06 6.87
N HIS A 9 -8.28 -12.88 7.06
CA HIS A 9 -7.83 -13.28 8.40
C HIS A 9 -7.05 -12.16 9.11
N GLU A 10 -6.45 -11.22 8.37
CA GLU A 10 -5.56 -10.20 8.94
C GLU A 10 -5.67 -8.85 8.19
N PHE A 11 -5.41 -7.75 8.90
CA PHE A 11 -5.41 -6.39 8.34
C PHE A 11 -4.39 -6.28 7.21
N GLY A 12 -4.85 -6.12 5.97
CA GLY A 12 -3.97 -5.98 4.80
C GLY A 12 -4.36 -6.87 3.64
N ASP A 13 -5.02 -8.00 3.88
CA ASP A 13 -5.44 -8.88 2.80
C ASP A 13 -6.71 -8.37 2.11
N ARG A 14 -6.72 -8.35 0.77
CA ARG A 14 -7.92 -8.11 -0.02
C ARG A 14 -8.12 -9.22 -1.03
N VAL A 15 -9.37 -9.69 -1.12
CA VAL A 15 -9.80 -10.50 -2.26
C VAL A 15 -10.17 -9.57 -3.39
N ILE A 16 -9.38 -9.55 -4.45
CA ILE A 16 -9.71 -8.85 -5.69
C ILE A 16 -10.27 -9.90 -6.64
N LYS A 17 -11.50 -9.68 -7.13
CA LYS A 17 -12.05 -10.48 -8.22
C LYS A 17 -11.41 -10.04 -9.53
N MET A 18 -10.52 -10.87 -10.06
CA MET A 18 -10.01 -10.74 -11.42
C MET A 18 -10.53 -11.95 -12.21
N GLU A 19 -11.40 -11.72 -13.19
CA GLU A 19 -12.05 -12.78 -13.98
C GLU A 19 -12.85 -13.78 -13.12
N GLU A 20 -12.83 -15.08 -13.47
CA GLU A 20 -13.55 -16.17 -12.79
C GLU A 20 -12.84 -16.69 -11.53
N ARG A 21 -11.72 -16.09 -11.10
CA ARG A 21 -10.93 -16.56 -9.94
C ARG A 21 -10.67 -15.43 -8.94
N GLY A 22 -10.80 -15.73 -7.65
CA GLY A 22 -10.41 -14.81 -6.59
C GLY A 22 -8.89 -14.69 -6.52
N THR A 23 -8.37 -13.46 -6.63
CA THR A 23 -6.95 -13.16 -6.36
C THR A 23 -6.83 -12.65 -4.93
N PHE A 24 -5.98 -13.30 -4.13
CA PHE A 24 -5.64 -12.85 -2.79
C PHE A 24 -4.41 -11.95 -2.90
N LEU A 25 -4.55 -10.70 -2.49
CA LEU A 25 -3.45 -9.76 -2.44
C LEU A 25 -3.24 -9.30 -1.01
N HIS A 26 -2.04 -9.54 -0.48
CA HIS A 26 -1.61 -8.98 0.78
C HIS A 26 -1.09 -7.55 0.54
N PHE A 27 -1.71 -6.57 1.20
CA PHE A 27 -1.20 -5.21 1.28
C PHE A 27 -0.40 -5.09 2.57
N PRO A 28 0.92 -4.85 2.49
CA PRO A 28 1.74 -4.76 3.68
C PRO A 28 1.33 -3.56 4.52
N THR A 29 1.40 -3.75 5.83
CA THR A 29 1.36 -2.68 6.82
C THR A 29 2.57 -1.76 6.69
N ARG A 30 2.48 -0.57 7.28
CA ARG A 30 3.61 0.38 7.34
C ARG A 30 4.81 -0.26 8.02
N GLU A 31 4.58 -1.00 9.10
CA GLU A 31 5.59 -1.66 9.90
C GLU A 31 6.33 -2.74 9.09
N GLU A 32 5.61 -3.54 8.29
CA GLU A 32 6.22 -4.56 7.41
C GLU A 32 7.11 -3.93 6.33
N VAL A 33 6.67 -2.81 5.74
CA VAL A 33 7.48 -2.07 4.78
C VAL A 33 8.75 -1.53 5.45
N ILE A 34 8.63 -0.94 6.66
CA ILE A 34 9.77 -0.40 7.40
C ILE A 34 10.77 -1.50 7.78
N SER A 35 10.29 -2.63 8.30
CA SER A 35 11.14 -3.79 8.63
C SER A 35 11.91 -4.27 7.39
N SER A 36 11.22 -4.37 6.25
CA SER A 36 11.85 -4.79 4.99
C SER A 36 12.94 -3.81 4.53
N LEU A 37 12.73 -2.51 4.71
CA LEU A 37 13.72 -1.48 4.39
C LEU A 37 14.95 -1.58 5.29
N GLU A 38 14.75 -1.75 6.59
CA GLU A 38 15.84 -1.90 7.57
C GLU A 38 16.65 -3.17 7.33
N GLU A 39 15.98 -4.30 7.08
CA GLU A 39 16.62 -5.58 6.73
C GLU A 39 17.46 -5.49 5.44
N ALA A 40 16.99 -4.71 4.47
CA ALA A 40 17.73 -4.42 3.24
C ALA A 40 18.87 -3.40 3.43
N GLY A 41 19.06 -2.89 4.66
CA GLY A 41 20.12 -1.96 5.02
C GLY A 41 19.84 -0.51 4.63
N PHE A 42 18.58 -0.15 4.39
CA PHE A 42 18.18 1.25 4.17
C PHE A 42 17.77 1.90 5.48
N ARG A 43 17.99 3.22 5.55
CA ARG A 43 17.38 4.09 6.56
C ARG A 43 16.15 4.75 5.97
N LEU A 44 14.99 4.61 6.63
CA LEU A 44 13.80 5.38 6.30
C LEU A 44 14.06 6.87 6.60
N ILE A 45 13.77 7.74 5.63
CA ILE A 45 13.74 9.19 5.83
C ILE A 45 12.29 9.63 6.03
N GLU A 46 11.40 9.25 5.11
CA GLU A 46 10.01 9.71 5.11
C GLU A 46 9.10 8.73 4.35
N GLY A 47 7.83 8.68 4.73
CA GLY A 47 6.78 8.00 3.97
C GLY A 47 5.57 8.91 3.92
N ILE A 48 5.21 9.39 2.74
CA ILE A 48 4.17 10.41 2.50
C ILE A 48 3.11 9.86 1.53
N LEU A 49 1.83 10.21 1.74
CA LEU A 49 0.80 9.85 0.76
C LEU A 49 1.05 10.62 -0.54
N ARG A 50 0.83 9.95 -1.68
CA ARG A 50 0.97 10.58 -2.99
C ARG A 50 0.07 11.80 -3.12
N SER A 51 -1.16 11.73 -2.60
CA SER A 51 -2.10 12.85 -2.57
C SER A 51 -1.67 14.04 -1.70
N GLU A 52 -0.76 13.86 -0.74
CA GLU A 52 -0.23 14.93 0.12
C GLU A 52 0.90 15.72 -0.53
N LEU A 53 1.54 15.17 -1.58
CA LEU A 53 2.66 15.82 -2.27
C LEU A 53 2.20 16.96 -3.17
N CYS A 54 1.11 16.78 -3.90
CA CYS A 54 0.53 17.80 -4.77
C CYS A 54 -0.91 17.46 -5.18
N GLU A 55 -1.61 18.48 -5.69
CA GLU A 55 -2.91 18.28 -6.34
C GLU A 55 -2.72 17.55 -7.68
N GLU A 56 -3.40 16.41 -7.83
CA GLU A 56 -3.26 15.53 -8.99
C GLU A 56 -4.41 15.71 -9.99
N SER A 57 -4.15 15.39 -11.26
CA SER A 57 -5.20 15.44 -12.27
C SER A 57 -6.27 14.37 -12.03
N GLU A 58 -7.47 14.60 -12.56
CA GLU A 58 -8.59 13.66 -12.42
C GLU A 58 -8.30 12.32 -13.13
N GLU A 59 -7.50 12.32 -14.20
CA GLU A 59 -7.05 11.11 -14.86
C GLU A 59 -6.19 10.25 -13.93
N VAL A 60 -5.28 10.87 -13.17
CA VAL A 60 -4.40 10.19 -12.22
C VAL A 60 -5.20 9.59 -11.07
N LYS A 61 -6.12 10.36 -10.47
CA LYS A 61 -6.99 9.90 -9.38
C LYS A 61 -7.91 8.75 -9.80
N LYS A 62 -8.36 8.72 -11.07
CA LYS A 62 -9.19 7.64 -11.62
C LYS A 62 -8.39 6.38 -11.93
N PHE A 63 -7.15 6.55 -12.39
CA PHE A 63 -6.30 5.43 -12.79
C PHE A 63 -5.66 4.72 -11.59
N SER A 64 -5.20 5.47 -10.60
CA SER A 64 -4.39 4.94 -9.50
C SER A 64 -5.00 5.23 -8.14
N THR A 65 -5.04 4.20 -7.29
CA THR A 65 -5.35 4.37 -5.87
C THR A 65 -4.26 5.17 -5.19
N ASP A 66 -4.62 5.93 -4.16
CA ASP A 66 -3.63 6.64 -3.36
C ASP A 66 -2.66 5.65 -2.70
N CYS A 67 -1.40 6.02 -2.60
CA CYS A 67 -0.32 5.14 -2.14
C CYS A 67 0.74 5.94 -1.38
N VAL A 68 1.51 5.25 -0.53
CA VAL A 68 2.62 5.87 0.19
C VAL A 68 3.88 5.81 -0.68
N LEU A 69 4.53 6.96 -0.87
CA LEU A 69 5.86 7.05 -1.44
C LEU A 69 6.89 7.08 -0.32
N TRP A 70 7.90 6.21 -0.41
CA TRP A 70 8.93 6.03 0.61
C TRP A 70 10.25 6.64 0.16
N LEU A 71 10.74 7.63 0.91
CA LEU A 71 12.08 8.17 0.74
C LEU A 71 13.03 7.45 1.69
N VAL A 72 14.07 6.83 1.14
CA VAL A 72 15.03 6.02 1.89
C VAL A 72 16.46 6.36 1.47
N GLN A 73 17.40 6.17 2.39
CA GLN A 73 18.82 6.38 2.16
C GLN A 73 19.60 5.08 2.37
N LYS A 74 20.48 4.76 1.43
CA LYS A 74 21.50 3.75 1.66
C LYS A 74 22.65 4.39 2.46
N PRO A 75 23.05 3.81 3.60
CA PRO A 75 24.16 4.32 4.42
C PRO A 75 25.48 4.41 3.67
#